data_AF-A0A7C3AFV5-F1
#
_entry.id   AF-A0A7C3AFV5-F1
#
_cell.length_a   1.000
_cell.length_b   1.000
_cell.length_c   1.000
_cell.angle_alpha   90.00
_cell.angle_beta   90.00
_cell.angle_gamma   90.00
#
_symmetry.space_group_name_H-M   'P 1'
#
loop_
_entity.id
_entity.type
_entity.pdbx_description
1 polymer ?
#
loop_
_entity_poly.entity_id
_entity_poly.type
_entity_poly.pdbx_seq_one_letter_code
_entity_poly.pdbx_strand_id
1 'polypeptide(L)'
;MVKTNPRTIRWLHITAAACMYAAFAVYLYRPYLGEFTRWRYLLPFNSAAAAMGCFLLSRRWVCCLSGTLLAGAVFGFGPFVLGLARFHPTAGLLAASTAWLLLPASRYGRDRPLVGAVLCLLPAAAIVLFFRMGVHWRLFAMPISTQVRAEDLAALAAPLVMVKRTGSLLGFYHVPVAAIVLGLVMTLKARRLGILVIFAAGAALAAWPSLYGISPTIWLVFPVLCCSVMAGEGLSGLVLAGNKDQKWLLTATAVEAVLAIAALLMAARYFQVILGLGSGYARLLVATARMFLMGAVAAGCVFAVAAAGLRLAWLRTAVLGAALAVDIFVGAKFIVDSIL
;
A
#
# COMPACT_ATOMS: atom_id res chain seq x y z
N MET A 1 -2.79 13.57 -29.33
CA MET A 1 -1.94 13.12 -28.19
C MET A 1 -0.88 14.18 -27.98
N VAL A 2 -1.04 15.06 -26.99
CA VAL A 2 -0.04 16.09 -26.67
C VAL A 2 1.18 15.37 -26.08
N LYS A 3 2.34 15.45 -26.75
CA LYS A 3 3.63 15.05 -26.18
C LYS A 3 3.98 16.06 -25.08
N THR A 4 3.36 15.96 -23.92
CA THR A 4 3.89 16.60 -22.73
C THR A 4 5.23 15.93 -22.45
N ASN A 5 6.30 16.72 -22.52
CA ASN A 5 7.66 16.25 -22.24
C ASN A 5 7.64 15.57 -20.85
N PRO A 6 7.81 14.23 -20.76
CA PRO A 6 7.58 13.48 -19.53
C PRO A 6 8.64 13.73 -18.44
N ARG A 7 9.60 14.63 -18.69
CA ARG A 7 10.78 14.86 -17.86
C ARG A 7 10.75 16.15 -17.04
N THR A 8 9.86 17.10 -17.33
CA THR A 8 9.63 18.23 -16.42
C THR A 8 8.67 17.77 -15.34
N ILE A 9 9.22 17.09 -14.33
CA ILE A 9 8.54 17.01 -13.05
C ILE A 9 8.36 18.45 -12.60
N ARG A 10 7.14 18.97 -12.76
CA ARG A 10 6.81 20.29 -12.24
C ARG A 10 6.99 20.17 -10.74
N TRP A 11 7.94 20.91 -10.18
CA TRP A 11 8.16 21.02 -8.74
C TRP A 11 6.85 21.21 -7.98
N LEU A 12 5.90 21.92 -8.59
CA LEU A 12 4.51 22.02 -8.15
C LEU A 12 3.85 20.69 -7.76
N HIS A 13 3.97 19.62 -8.56
CA HIS A 13 3.36 18.32 -8.24
C HIS A 13 4.05 17.63 -7.05
N ILE A 14 5.38 17.76 -6.96
CA ILE A 14 6.16 17.24 -5.83
C ILE A 14 5.73 17.97 -4.56
N THR A 15 5.69 19.31 -4.60
CA THR A 15 5.29 20.13 -3.46
C THR A 15 3.84 19.86 -3.06
N ALA A 16 2.92 19.76 -4.02
CA ALA A 16 1.52 19.43 -3.74
C ALA A 16 1.38 18.05 -3.08
N ALA A 17 2.06 17.02 -3.60
CA ALA A 17 2.05 15.69 -3.00
C ALA A 17 2.63 15.70 -1.57
N ALA A 18 3.76 16.40 -1.36
CA ALA A 18 4.37 16.54 -0.05
C ALA A 18 3.42 17.23 0.95
N CYS A 19 2.79 18.35 0.54
CA CYS A 19 1.81 19.05 1.37
C CYS A 19 0.60 18.16 1.69
N MET A 20 0.08 17.41 0.71
CA MET A 20 -1.04 16.50 0.93
C MET A 20 -0.70 15.39 1.92
N TYR A 21 0.45 14.73 1.77
CA TYR A 21 0.88 13.67 2.69
C TYR A 21 1.19 14.21 4.08
N ALA A 22 1.85 15.37 4.19
CA ALA A 22 2.09 16.02 5.46
C ALA A 22 0.77 16.40 6.16
N ALA A 23 -0.18 17.02 5.44
CA ALA A 23 -1.48 17.38 5.97
C ALA A 23 -2.28 16.14 6.43
N PHE A 24 -2.23 15.05 5.66
CA PHE A 24 -2.91 13.81 6.01
C PHE A 24 -2.26 13.13 7.23
N ALA A 25 -0.94 13.14 7.34
CA ALA A 25 -0.24 12.68 8.54
C ALA A 25 -0.61 13.51 9.77
N VAL A 26 -0.64 14.85 9.65
CA VAL A 26 -1.08 15.73 10.75
C VAL A 26 -2.52 15.42 11.12
N TYR A 27 -3.44 15.32 10.16
CA TYR A 27 -4.83 14.94 10.43
C TYR A 27 -4.94 13.64 11.22
N LEU A 28 -4.19 12.62 10.82
CA LEU A 28 -4.24 11.28 11.39
C LEU A 28 -3.71 11.24 12.83
N TYR A 29 -2.60 11.92 13.10
CA TYR A 29 -1.92 11.85 14.39
C TYR A 29 -2.26 13.00 15.35
N ARG A 30 -2.92 14.08 14.89
CA ARG A 30 -3.31 15.26 15.70
C ARG A 30 -3.94 14.89 17.05
N PRO A 31 -4.88 13.93 17.16
CA PRO A 31 -5.51 13.59 18.44
C PRO A 31 -4.51 13.09 19.49
N TYR A 32 -3.39 12.52 19.07
CA TYR A 32 -2.43 11.82 19.95
C TYR A 32 -1.16 12.63 20.23
N LEU A 33 -0.97 13.79 19.57
CA LEU A 33 0.27 14.57 19.66
C LEU A 33 0.60 15.04 21.09
N GLY A 34 -0.40 15.20 21.96
CA GLY A 34 -0.20 15.58 23.36
C GLY A 34 0.47 14.50 24.22
N GLU A 35 0.36 13.23 23.81
CA GLU A 35 0.89 12.07 24.53
C GLU A 35 2.22 11.58 23.94
N PHE A 36 2.75 12.27 22.92
CA PHE A 36 3.92 11.81 22.20
C PHE A 36 5.21 12.11 22.97
N THR A 37 5.98 11.06 23.22
CA THR A 37 7.40 11.19 23.54
C THR A 37 8.19 11.61 22.30
N ARG A 38 9.43 12.07 22.48
CA ARG A 38 10.31 12.54 21.38
C ARG A 38 10.39 11.56 20.20
N TRP A 39 10.40 10.26 20.46
CA TRP A 39 10.46 9.22 19.42
C TRP A 39 9.14 8.99 18.68
N ARG A 40 7.99 9.23 19.32
CA ARG A 40 6.67 9.02 18.70
C ARG A 40 6.37 10.06 17.62
N TYR A 41 7.03 11.22 17.63
CA TYR A 41 6.98 12.17 16.52
C TYR A 41 7.57 11.62 15.21
N LEU A 42 8.34 10.52 15.26
CA LEU A 42 8.77 9.83 14.03
C LEU A 42 7.61 9.17 13.30
N LEU A 43 6.49 8.84 13.96
CA LEU A 43 5.35 8.17 13.32
C LEU A 43 4.76 8.99 12.15
N PRO A 44 4.28 10.26 12.35
CA PRO A 44 3.79 11.07 11.24
C PRO A 44 4.85 11.33 10.17
N PHE A 45 6.10 11.54 10.59
CA PHE A 45 7.22 11.77 9.67
C PHE A 45 7.47 10.55 8.77
N ASN A 46 7.55 9.35 9.36
CA ASN A 46 7.79 8.10 8.63
C ASN A 46 6.69 7.83 7.61
N SER A 47 5.42 8.00 7.98
CA SER A 47 4.29 7.78 7.07
C SER A 47 4.33 8.75 5.89
N ALA A 48 4.56 10.04 6.15
CA ALA A 48 4.69 11.05 5.09
C ALA A 48 5.94 10.83 4.21
N ALA A 49 7.08 10.50 4.81
CA ALA A 49 8.33 10.24 4.10
C ALA A 49 8.25 8.97 3.25
N ALA A 50 7.64 7.90 3.76
CA ALA A 50 7.36 6.67 3.02
C ALA A 50 6.45 6.96 1.82
N ALA A 51 5.34 7.67 2.05
CA ALA A 51 4.41 8.03 0.99
C ALA A 51 5.09 8.86 -0.10
N MET A 52 5.90 9.85 0.29
CA MET A 52 6.64 10.69 -0.63
C MET A 52 7.70 9.92 -1.42
N GLY A 53 8.45 9.03 -0.76
CA GLY A 53 9.43 8.17 -1.43
C GLY A 53 8.78 7.28 -2.48
N CYS A 54 7.64 6.64 -2.13
CA CYS A 54 6.90 5.79 -3.07
C CYS A 54 6.24 6.60 -4.20
N PHE A 55 5.73 7.81 -3.92
CA PHE A 55 5.25 8.73 -4.95
C PHE A 55 6.34 9.01 -5.99
N LEU A 56 7.54 9.43 -5.56
CA LEU A 56 8.65 9.73 -6.45
C LEU A 56 9.13 8.49 -7.22
N LEU A 57 9.18 7.33 -6.56
CA LEU A 57 9.60 6.07 -7.15
C LEU A 57 8.61 5.61 -8.23
N SER A 58 7.32 5.66 -7.94
CA SER A 58 6.24 5.22 -8.84
C SER A 58 6.14 6.06 -10.12
N ARG A 59 6.60 7.33 -10.13
CA ARG A 59 6.64 8.19 -11.33
C ARG A 59 7.34 7.55 -12.53
N ARG A 60 8.25 6.59 -12.30
CA ARG A 60 8.97 5.89 -13.37
C ARG A 60 8.06 4.98 -14.21
N TRP A 61 7.00 4.44 -13.61
CA TRP A 61 6.15 3.37 -14.15
C TRP A 61 4.70 3.78 -14.32
N VAL A 62 4.21 4.66 -13.46
CA VAL A 62 2.82 5.08 -13.37
C VAL A 62 2.63 6.39 -14.15
N CYS A 63 1.68 6.39 -15.10
CA CYS A 63 1.55 7.48 -16.06
C CYS A 63 0.72 8.68 -15.58
N CYS A 64 -0.28 8.47 -14.72
CA CYS A 64 -1.12 9.57 -14.22
C CYS A 64 -0.70 10.03 -12.81
N LEU A 65 -0.96 11.31 -12.52
CA LEU A 65 -0.64 11.90 -11.22
C LEU A 65 -1.44 11.23 -10.09
N SER A 66 -2.73 10.95 -10.31
CA SER A 66 -3.60 10.29 -9.34
C SER A 66 -3.10 8.88 -8.99
N GLY A 67 -2.65 8.11 -9.98
CA GLY A 67 -2.00 6.82 -9.78
C GLY A 67 -0.76 6.91 -8.90
N THR A 68 0.10 7.90 -9.15
CA THR A 68 1.34 8.09 -8.36
C THR A 68 1.02 8.58 -6.95
N LEU A 69 0.01 9.43 -6.79
CA LEU A 69 -0.49 9.88 -5.48
C LEU A 69 -1.05 8.71 -4.68
N LEU A 70 -1.83 7.82 -5.33
CA LEU A 70 -2.35 6.61 -4.72
C LEU A 70 -1.22 5.67 -4.29
N ALA A 71 -0.24 5.42 -5.15
CA ALA A 71 0.88 4.55 -4.79
C ALA A 71 1.59 5.03 -3.52
N GLY A 72 1.87 6.34 -3.43
CA GLY A 72 2.41 6.94 -2.22
C GLY A 72 1.48 6.76 -1.02
N ALA A 73 0.18 7.06 -1.16
CA ALA A 73 -0.78 6.95 -0.07
C ALA A 73 -0.92 5.51 0.45
N VAL A 74 -1.04 4.52 -0.44
CA VAL A 74 -1.16 3.10 -0.11
C VAL A 74 0.11 2.57 0.56
N PHE A 75 1.29 3.06 0.17
CA PHE A 75 2.52 2.65 0.84
C PHE A 75 2.67 3.29 2.21
N GLY A 76 2.73 4.62 2.27
CA GLY A 76 3.09 5.34 3.50
C GLY A 76 2.00 5.40 4.55
N PHE A 77 0.74 5.37 4.14
CA PHE A 77 -0.42 5.31 5.04
C PHE A 77 -1.11 3.95 4.97
N GLY A 78 -0.49 2.93 4.37
CA GLY A 78 -1.07 1.59 4.30
C GLY A 78 -1.11 0.88 5.65
N PRO A 79 -1.95 -0.16 5.80
CA PRO A 79 -2.02 -0.95 7.03
C PRO A 79 -0.67 -1.49 7.49
N PHE A 80 0.22 -1.87 6.57
CA PHE A 80 1.56 -2.35 6.89
C PHE A 80 2.42 -1.28 7.57
N VAL A 81 2.63 -0.12 6.93
CA VAL A 81 3.50 0.94 7.48
C VAL A 81 2.93 1.53 8.76
N LEU A 82 1.61 1.75 8.82
CA LEU A 82 0.94 2.19 10.06
C LEU A 82 1.05 1.13 11.16
N GLY A 83 0.92 -0.15 10.81
CA GLY A 83 1.05 -1.29 11.73
C GLY A 83 2.41 -1.40 12.38
N LEU A 84 3.48 -0.93 11.72
CA LEU A 84 4.83 -0.90 12.31
C LEU A 84 4.92 -0.05 13.57
N ALA A 85 3.97 0.89 13.79
CA ALA A 85 3.89 1.70 15.00
C ALA A 85 3.63 0.86 16.28
N ARG A 86 3.16 -0.39 16.15
CA ARG A 86 3.00 -1.34 17.28
C ARG A 86 4.32 -1.81 17.87
N PHE A 87 5.39 -1.74 17.08
CA PHE A 87 6.71 -2.14 17.52
C PHE A 87 7.46 -0.90 18.03
N HIS A 88 8.42 -0.41 17.26
CA HIS A 88 9.16 0.80 17.58
C HIS A 88 9.02 1.82 16.43
N PRO A 89 8.96 3.14 16.71
CA PRO A 89 8.86 4.15 15.65
C PRO A 89 9.96 4.06 14.59
N THR A 90 11.15 3.56 14.92
CA THR A 90 12.24 3.38 13.94
C THR A 90 11.98 2.27 12.91
N ALA A 91 11.05 1.33 13.17
CA ALA A 91 10.63 0.36 12.15
C ALA A 91 9.96 1.05 10.96
N GLY A 92 9.15 2.09 11.22
CA GLY A 92 8.58 2.93 10.17
C GLY A 92 9.64 3.69 9.39
N LEU A 93 10.74 4.08 10.03
CA LEU A 93 11.86 4.78 9.36
C LEU A 93 12.57 3.86 8.37
N LEU A 94 12.77 2.59 8.73
CA LEU A 94 13.27 1.57 7.80
C LEU A 94 12.34 1.44 6.59
N ALA A 95 11.03 1.33 6.83
CA ALA A 95 10.07 1.22 5.75
C ALA A 95 10.09 2.45 4.82
N ALA A 96 10.15 3.66 5.39
CA ALA A 96 10.30 4.89 4.64
C ALA A 96 11.58 4.90 3.80
N SER A 97 12.72 4.55 4.40
CA SER A 97 14.04 4.55 3.73
C SER A 97 14.08 3.65 2.50
N THR A 98 13.33 2.54 2.49
CA THR A 98 13.30 1.59 1.39
C THR A 98 12.91 2.24 0.06
N ALA A 99 11.84 3.05 0.07
CA ALA A 99 11.38 3.71 -1.14
C ALA A 99 12.39 4.74 -1.67
N TRP A 100 13.05 5.47 -0.77
CA TRP A 100 14.07 6.46 -1.12
C TRP A 100 15.35 5.81 -1.68
N LEU A 101 15.81 4.72 -1.08
CA LEU A 101 17.03 4.01 -1.49
C LEU A 101 16.87 3.27 -2.82
N LEU A 102 15.63 2.98 -3.26
CA LEU A 102 15.36 2.44 -4.60
C LEU A 102 15.31 3.51 -5.71
N LEU A 103 15.23 4.80 -5.36
CA LEU A 103 15.16 5.87 -6.37
C LEU A 103 16.37 5.88 -7.32
N PRO A 104 17.63 5.79 -6.85
CA PRO A 104 18.79 5.75 -7.73
C PRO A 104 18.74 4.55 -8.69
N ALA A 105 18.38 3.37 -8.18
CA ALA A 105 18.27 2.15 -8.97
C ALA A 105 17.24 2.30 -10.11
N SER A 106 16.10 2.92 -9.82
CA SER A 106 15.03 3.17 -10.82
C SER A 106 15.46 4.11 -11.97
N ARG A 107 16.40 5.03 -11.69
CA ARG A 107 16.88 6.03 -12.65
C ARG A 107 18.06 5.52 -13.47
N TYR A 108 19.07 4.95 -12.82
CA TYR A 108 20.32 4.52 -13.47
C TYR A 108 20.28 3.10 -14.02
N GLY A 109 19.36 2.26 -13.53
CA GLY A 109 19.32 0.84 -13.89
C GLY A 109 18.94 0.56 -15.35
N ARG A 110 18.38 1.54 -16.08
CA ARG A 110 18.10 1.39 -17.51
C ARG A 110 19.38 1.39 -18.35
N ASP A 111 20.27 2.33 -18.07
CA ASP A 111 21.47 2.55 -18.89
C ASP A 111 22.65 1.71 -18.40
N ARG A 112 22.65 1.36 -17.10
CA ARG A 112 23.68 0.55 -16.44
C ARG A 112 23.03 -0.54 -15.57
N PRO A 113 22.67 -1.70 -16.13
CA PRO A 113 21.89 -2.72 -15.42
C PRO A 113 22.62 -3.29 -14.20
N LEU A 114 23.96 -3.47 -14.28
CA LEU A 114 24.77 -3.93 -13.14
C LEU A 114 24.76 -2.90 -11.99
N VAL A 115 24.93 -1.62 -12.31
CA VAL A 115 24.84 -0.54 -11.31
C VAL A 115 23.43 -0.48 -10.71
N GLY A 116 22.39 -0.62 -11.55
CA GLY A 116 21.01 -0.72 -11.10
C GLY A 116 20.80 -1.89 -10.13
N ALA A 117 21.34 -3.07 -10.45
CA ALA A 117 21.24 -4.25 -9.60
C ALA A 117 21.92 -4.05 -8.24
N VAL A 118 23.12 -3.47 -8.21
CA VAL A 118 23.83 -3.13 -6.96
C VAL A 118 23.03 -2.08 -6.16
N LEU A 119 22.52 -1.04 -6.82
CA LEU A 119 21.71 -0.02 -6.16
C LEU A 119 20.38 -0.58 -5.60
N CYS A 120 19.80 -1.60 -6.23
CA CYS A 120 18.61 -2.30 -5.71
C CYS A 120 18.89 -3.03 -4.39
N LEU A 121 20.14 -3.35 -4.06
CA LEU A 121 20.51 -3.98 -2.79
C LEU A 121 20.65 -2.98 -1.64
N LEU A 122 20.71 -1.66 -1.92
CA LEU A 122 20.88 -0.63 -0.89
C LEU A 122 19.82 -0.66 0.23
N PRO A 123 18.51 -0.81 -0.05
CA PRO A 123 17.53 -0.91 1.02
C PRO A 123 17.73 -2.13 1.91
N ALA A 124 18.07 -3.28 1.32
CA ALA A 124 18.32 -4.50 2.07
C ALA A 124 19.57 -4.34 2.96
N ALA A 125 20.63 -3.75 2.41
CA ALA A 125 21.84 -3.42 3.17
C ALA A 125 21.53 -2.45 4.32
N ALA A 126 20.69 -1.43 4.10
CA ALA A 126 20.29 -0.49 5.13
C ALA A 126 19.51 -1.17 6.28
N ILE A 127 18.59 -2.08 5.96
CA ILE A 127 17.89 -2.89 6.97
C ILE A 127 18.88 -3.73 7.78
N VAL A 128 19.79 -4.45 7.11
CA VAL A 128 20.80 -5.28 7.78
C VAL A 128 21.70 -4.46 8.69
N LEU A 129 22.23 -3.34 8.19
CA LEU A 129 23.09 -2.43 8.96
C LEU A 129 22.33 -1.85 10.15
N PHE A 130 21.09 -1.43 9.97
CA PHE A 130 20.28 -0.89 11.06
C PHE A 130 20.07 -1.91 12.17
N PHE A 131 19.72 -3.15 11.86
CA PHE A 131 19.55 -4.19 12.88
C PHE A 131 20.89 -4.52 13.57
N ARG A 132 22.00 -4.59 12.82
CA ARG A 132 23.34 -4.84 13.39
C ARG A 132 23.80 -3.72 14.32
N MET A 133 23.64 -2.46 13.89
CA MET A 133 23.96 -1.30 14.72
C MET A 133 22.99 -1.19 15.91
N GLY A 134 21.71 -1.50 15.69
CA GLY A 134 20.66 -1.47 16.71
C GLY A 134 21.00 -2.34 17.92
N VAL A 135 21.65 -3.49 17.73
CA VAL A 135 22.14 -4.33 18.84
C VAL A 135 23.10 -3.56 19.76
N HIS A 136 24.01 -2.76 19.20
CA HIS A 136 24.96 -1.97 19.99
C HIS A 136 24.26 -0.89 20.83
N TRP A 137 23.24 -0.26 20.27
CA TRP A 137 22.45 0.80 20.93
C TRP A 137 21.24 0.28 21.72
N ARG A 138 21.07 -1.05 21.83
CA ARG A 138 19.89 -1.71 22.41
C ARG A 138 18.55 -1.24 21.78
N LEU A 139 18.59 -0.87 20.50
CA LEU A 139 17.44 -0.48 19.71
C LEU A 139 16.89 -1.68 18.95
N PHE A 140 15.75 -2.20 19.41
CA PHE A 140 15.06 -3.33 18.79
C PHE A 140 13.85 -2.80 18.02
N ALA A 141 14.04 -2.53 16.72
CA ALA A 141 12.96 -2.00 15.88
C ALA A 141 11.75 -2.95 15.82
N MET A 142 12.01 -4.26 15.81
CA MET A 142 10.99 -5.30 15.68
C MET A 142 11.47 -6.63 16.29
N PRO A 143 10.59 -7.42 16.95
CA PRO A 143 10.97 -8.72 17.50
C PRO A 143 11.38 -9.73 16.43
N ILE A 144 12.43 -10.52 16.72
CA ILE A 144 12.97 -11.54 15.81
C ILE A 144 11.99 -12.72 15.65
N SER A 145 11.17 -12.98 16.68
CA SER A 145 10.16 -14.04 16.70
C SER A 145 8.91 -13.73 15.88
N THR A 146 8.74 -12.50 15.36
CA THR A 146 7.60 -12.16 14.51
C THR A 146 7.79 -12.77 13.12
N GLN A 147 7.24 -13.96 12.94
CA GLN A 147 7.20 -14.66 11.65
C GLN A 147 5.89 -14.34 10.92
N VAL A 148 5.97 -14.32 9.59
CA VAL A 148 4.78 -14.19 8.74
C VAL A 148 4.08 -15.54 8.71
N ARG A 149 2.89 -15.62 9.29
CA ARG A 149 2.06 -16.83 9.26
C ARG A 149 1.17 -16.80 8.02
N ALA A 150 0.80 -17.98 7.51
CA ALA A 150 -0.18 -18.07 6.44
C ALA A 150 -1.53 -17.41 6.81
N GLU A 151 -1.88 -17.40 8.10
CA GLU A 151 -3.05 -16.71 8.65
C GLU A 151 -2.98 -15.19 8.46
N ASP A 152 -1.77 -14.60 8.44
CA ASP A 152 -1.59 -13.16 8.23
C ASP A 152 -1.95 -12.75 6.80
N LEU A 153 -1.95 -13.69 5.83
CA LEU A 153 -2.44 -13.43 4.48
C LEU A 153 -3.94 -13.11 4.47
N ALA A 154 -4.69 -13.53 5.50
CA ALA A 154 -6.10 -13.13 5.64
C ALA A 154 -6.26 -11.61 5.82
N ALA A 155 -5.21 -10.89 6.25
CA ALA A 155 -5.21 -9.43 6.34
C ALA A 155 -5.27 -8.76 4.96
N LEU A 156 -4.96 -9.46 3.86
CA LEU A 156 -5.19 -8.98 2.50
C LEU A 156 -6.69 -8.88 2.17
N ALA A 157 -7.51 -9.77 2.73
CA ALA A 157 -8.95 -9.80 2.51
C ALA A 157 -9.73 -9.06 3.61
N ALA A 158 -9.22 -9.04 4.84
CA ALA A 158 -9.91 -8.45 5.99
C ALA A 158 -8.94 -7.68 6.89
N PRO A 159 -8.33 -6.57 6.41
CA PRO A 159 -7.31 -5.84 7.13
C PRO A 159 -7.82 -5.37 8.50
N LEU A 160 -9.04 -4.83 8.59
CA LEU A 160 -9.64 -4.30 9.82
C LEU A 160 -9.80 -5.36 10.93
N VAL A 161 -10.08 -6.61 10.56
CA VAL A 161 -10.22 -7.73 11.50
C VAL A 161 -8.86 -8.10 12.06
N MET A 162 -7.85 -8.15 11.20
CA MET A 162 -6.49 -8.55 11.58
C MET A 162 -5.79 -7.51 12.45
N VAL A 163 -6.15 -6.23 12.34
CA VAL A 163 -5.72 -5.18 13.30
C VAL A 163 -5.94 -5.64 14.73
N LYS A 164 -7.06 -6.28 15.06
CA LYS A 164 -7.30 -6.71 16.45
C LYS A 164 -6.64 -8.03 16.83
N ARG A 165 -6.22 -8.85 15.85
CA ARG A 165 -5.84 -10.24 16.07
C ARG A 165 -4.34 -10.49 15.99
N THR A 166 -3.63 -9.79 15.10
CA THR A 166 -2.23 -10.11 14.77
C THR A 166 -1.29 -8.95 15.07
N GLY A 167 -0.05 -9.27 15.45
CA GLY A 167 0.99 -8.26 15.67
C GLY A 167 1.47 -7.60 14.37
N SER A 168 1.33 -8.27 13.23
CA SER A 168 1.74 -7.79 11.91
C SER A 168 0.55 -7.56 11.00
N LEU A 169 0.40 -6.34 10.49
CA LEU A 169 -0.67 -5.96 9.57
C LEU A 169 -0.24 -6.10 8.12
N LEU A 170 -0.25 -7.32 7.60
CA LEU A 170 -0.01 -7.57 6.18
C LEU A 170 -1.28 -7.28 5.36
N GLY A 171 -1.65 -6.01 5.22
CA GLY A 171 -2.89 -5.63 4.53
C GLY A 171 -2.72 -4.45 3.58
N PHE A 172 -3.57 -4.42 2.56
CA PHE A 172 -3.87 -3.23 1.76
C PHE A 172 -5.28 -2.75 2.11
N TYR A 173 -5.59 -1.51 1.77
CA TYR A 173 -6.96 -1.03 1.78
C TYR A 173 -7.80 -1.81 0.75
N HIS A 174 -9.12 -1.80 0.94
CA HIS A 174 -10.07 -2.63 0.19
C HIS A 174 -10.12 -2.23 -1.29
N VAL A 175 -10.38 -0.96 -1.57
CA VAL A 175 -10.56 -0.41 -2.93
C VAL A 175 -9.29 -0.50 -3.80
N PRO A 176 -8.06 -0.33 -3.28
CA PRO A 176 -6.86 -0.58 -4.05
C PRO A 176 -6.65 -2.02 -4.52
N VAL A 177 -7.34 -3.03 -3.98
CA VAL A 177 -7.07 -4.44 -4.33
C VAL A 177 -7.29 -4.72 -5.81
N ALA A 178 -8.41 -4.29 -6.39
CA ALA A 178 -8.61 -4.42 -7.84
C ALA A 178 -7.58 -3.64 -8.67
N ALA A 179 -7.14 -2.48 -8.18
CA ALA A 179 -6.07 -1.72 -8.83
C ALA A 179 -4.73 -2.48 -8.76
N ILE A 180 -4.42 -3.17 -7.66
CA ILE A 180 -3.22 -4.03 -7.55
C ILE A 180 -3.29 -5.17 -8.56
N VAL A 181 -4.42 -5.88 -8.65
CA VAL A 181 -4.61 -6.99 -9.59
C VAL A 181 -4.42 -6.53 -11.04
N LEU A 182 -5.07 -5.42 -11.41
CA LEU A 182 -4.93 -4.86 -12.76
C LEU A 182 -3.49 -4.38 -13.01
N GLY A 183 -2.88 -3.72 -12.03
CA GLY A 183 -1.50 -3.25 -12.10
C GLY A 183 -0.48 -4.36 -12.25
N LEU A 184 -0.69 -5.50 -11.59
CA LEU A 184 0.15 -6.69 -11.75
C LEU A 184 0.08 -7.23 -13.18
N VAL A 185 -1.13 -7.36 -13.74
CA VAL A 185 -1.31 -7.80 -15.14
C VAL A 185 -0.63 -6.83 -16.11
N MET A 186 -0.77 -5.53 -15.89
CA MET A 186 -0.11 -4.50 -16.70
C MET A 186 1.42 -4.57 -16.58
N THR A 187 1.95 -4.76 -15.37
CA THR A 187 3.38 -4.92 -15.08
C THR A 187 3.95 -6.15 -15.82
N LEU A 188 3.25 -7.28 -15.78
CA LEU A 188 3.60 -8.51 -16.48
C LEU A 188 3.59 -8.31 -18.01
N LYS A 189 2.51 -7.73 -18.55
CA LYS A 189 2.39 -7.44 -19.98
C LYS A 189 3.47 -6.48 -20.48
N ALA A 190 3.84 -5.50 -19.66
CA ALA A 190 4.90 -4.55 -19.95
C ALA A 190 6.32 -5.13 -19.73
N ARG A 191 6.44 -6.40 -19.32
CA ARG A 191 7.70 -7.10 -19.01
C ARG A 191 8.60 -6.33 -18.03
N ARG A 192 7.99 -5.65 -17.05
CA ARG A 192 8.70 -4.87 -16.03
C ARG A 192 9.25 -5.79 -14.93
N LEU A 193 10.13 -6.72 -15.32
CA LEU A 193 10.61 -7.81 -14.46
C LEU A 193 11.33 -7.32 -13.20
N GLY A 194 11.98 -6.16 -13.23
CA GLY A 194 12.71 -5.62 -12.07
C GLY A 194 11.84 -5.46 -10.82
N ILE A 195 10.62 -4.94 -10.95
CA ILE A 195 9.69 -4.81 -9.81
C ILE A 195 9.27 -6.20 -9.31
N LEU A 196 9.02 -7.14 -10.22
CA LEU A 196 8.60 -8.50 -9.87
C LEU A 196 9.71 -9.29 -9.16
N VAL A 197 10.97 -9.08 -9.55
CA VAL A 197 12.13 -9.67 -8.87
C VAL A 197 12.28 -9.12 -7.46
N ILE A 198 12.14 -7.79 -7.27
CA ILE A 198 12.18 -7.17 -5.94
C ILE A 198 11.02 -7.69 -5.07
N PHE A 199 9.82 -7.78 -5.64
CA PHE A 199 8.65 -8.35 -4.97
C PHE A 199 8.92 -9.79 -4.52
N ALA A 200 9.37 -10.65 -5.42
CA ALA A 200 9.61 -12.07 -5.15
C ALA A 200 10.74 -12.28 -4.12
N ALA A 201 11.85 -11.54 -4.25
CA ALA A 201 12.95 -11.61 -3.30
C ALA A 201 12.52 -11.17 -1.90
N GLY A 202 11.79 -10.05 -1.79
CA GLY A 202 11.27 -9.59 -0.50
C GLY A 202 10.27 -10.55 0.13
N ALA A 203 9.36 -11.13 -0.67
CA ALA A 203 8.42 -12.15 -0.20
C ALA A 203 9.14 -13.44 0.25
N ALA A 204 10.16 -13.88 -0.49
CA ALA A 204 10.97 -15.04 -0.12
C ALA A 204 11.73 -14.81 1.20
N LEU A 205 12.34 -13.63 1.37
CA LEU A 205 13.01 -13.24 2.62
C LEU A 205 12.03 -13.14 3.79
N ALA A 206 10.80 -12.69 3.56
CA ALA A 206 9.77 -12.61 4.59
C ALA A 206 9.21 -13.99 5.02
N ALA A 207 9.23 -14.97 4.11
CA ALA A 207 8.86 -16.35 4.39
C ALA A 207 10.01 -17.16 5.02
N TRP A 208 11.25 -16.67 4.94
CA TRP A 208 12.41 -17.34 5.52
C TRP A 208 12.47 -17.10 7.04
N PRO A 209 12.98 -18.07 7.84
CA PRO A 209 13.35 -17.82 9.23
C PRO A 209 14.27 -16.61 9.39
N SER A 210 14.34 -16.06 10.60
CA SER A 210 15.12 -14.83 10.86
C SER A 210 16.57 -14.93 10.37
N LEU A 211 16.90 -14.20 9.30
CA LEU A 211 18.26 -14.12 8.76
C LEU A 211 19.04 -13.06 9.52
N TYR A 212 20.22 -13.40 10.04
CA TYR A 212 21.11 -12.48 10.77
C TYR A 212 20.46 -11.76 11.97
N GLY A 213 19.46 -12.38 12.60
CA GLY A 213 18.71 -11.75 13.70
C GLY A 213 17.78 -10.62 13.27
N ILE A 214 17.43 -10.58 11.98
CA ILE A 214 16.47 -9.61 11.42
C ILE A 214 15.07 -10.25 11.44
N SER A 215 14.08 -9.50 11.90
CA SER A 215 12.69 -9.93 11.90
C SER A 215 12.21 -10.22 10.47
N PRO A 216 11.71 -11.42 10.14
CA PRO A 216 11.23 -11.75 8.80
C PRO A 216 10.18 -10.77 8.27
N THR A 217 9.33 -10.25 9.15
CA THR A 217 8.25 -9.33 8.78
C THR A 217 8.75 -8.02 8.17
N ILE A 218 9.93 -7.50 8.52
CA ILE A 218 10.40 -6.23 7.94
C ILE A 218 10.64 -6.34 6.43
N TRP A 219 10.98 -7.54 5.93
CA TRP A 219 11.19 -7.80 4.51
C TRP A 219 9.91 -7.64 3.68
N LEU A 220 8.74 -7.65 4.32
CA LEU A 220 7.46 -7.36 3.65
C LEU A 220 7.34 -5.92 3.14
N VAL A 221 8.23 -5.00 3.58
CA VAL A 221 8.29 -3.66 3.01
C VAL A 221 8.49 -3.68 1.49
N PHE A 222 9.27 -4.63 0.96
CA PHE A 222 9.53 -4.75 -0.47
C PHE A 222 8.29 -5.14 -1.27
N PRO A 223 7.59 -6.27 -0.96
CA PRO A 223 6.37 -6.61 -1.66
C PRO A 223 5.26 -5.58 -1.44
N VAL A 224 5.14 -4.96 -0.25
CA VAL A 224 4.16 -3.89 0.00
C VAL A 224 4.44 -2.65 -0.86
N LEU A 225 5.70 -2.25 -0.96
CA LEU A 225 6.12 -1.16 -1.85
C LEU A 225 5.80 -1.46 -3.32
N CYS A 226 6.13 -2.67 -3.77
CA CYS A 226 5.88 -3.11 -5.14
C CYS A 226 4.37 -3.15 -5.45
N CYS A 227 3.55 -3.72 -4.56
CA CYS A 227 2.10 -3.71 -4.68
C CYS A 227 1.53 -2.28 -4.69
N SER A 228 2.09 -1.36 -3.90
CA SER A 228 1.66 0.04 -3.90
C SER A 228 1.94 0.71 -5.26
N VAL A 229 3.10 0.44 -5.88
CA VAL A 229 3.41 0.88 -7.25
C VAL A 229 2.44 0.26 -8.26
N MET A 230 2.15 -1.04 -8.14
CA MET A 230 1.17 -1.72 -8.99
C MET A 230 -0.23 -1.14 -8.81
N ALA A 231 -0.66 -0.80 -7.59
CA ALA A 231 -1.94 -0.13 -7.33
C ALA A 231 -2.03 1.20 -8.10
N GLY A 232 -0.96 1.99 -8.10
CA GLY A 232 -0.89 3.21 -8.90
C GLY A 232 -0.96 2.96 -10.41
N GLU A 233 -0.28 1.92 -10.89
CA GLU A 233 -0.33 1.50 -12.30
C GLU A 233 -1.73 1.05 -12.71
N GLY A 234 -2.38 0.21 -11.90
CA GLY A 234 -3.75 -0.24 -12.14
C GLY A 234 -4.76 0.89 -12.06
N LEU A 235 -4.64 1.82 -11.11
CA LEU A 235 -5.49 3.01 -11.08
C LEU A 235 -5.33 3.84 -12.36
N SER A 236 -4.10 3.97 -12.87
CA SER A 236 -3.86 4.63 -14.16
C SER A 236 -4.56 3.90 -15.30
N GLY A 237 -4.51 2.57 -15.30
CA GLY A 237 -5.26 1.72 -16.22
C GLY A 237 -6.77 1.98 -16.16
N LEU A 238 -7.36 1.98 -14.96
CA LEU A 238 -8.79 2.24 -14.74
C LEU A 238 -9.22 3.62 -15.24
N VAL A 239 -8.43 4.66 -14.96
CA VAL A 239 -8.73 6.03 -15.38
C VAL A 239 -8.68 6.17 -16.91
N LEU A 240 -7.69 5.55 -17.56
CA LEU A 240 -7.43 5.67 -18.99
C LEU A 240 -8.20 4.64 -19.85
N ALA A 241 -8.85 3.65 -19.23
CA ALA A 241 -9.52 2.54 -19.91
C ALA A 241 -10.51 3.01 -20.98
N GLY A 242 -10.39 2.51 -22.20
CA GLY A 242 -11.31 2.78 -23.30
C GLY A 242 -12.42 1.75 -23.42
N ASN A 243 -13.21 1.88 -24.49
CA ASN A 243 -14.23 0.90 -24.85
C ASN A 243 -13.64 -0.51 -25.09
N LYS A 244 -12.38 -0.59 -25.55
CA LYS A 244 -11.67 -1.86 -25.76
C LYS A 244 -11.24 -2.55 -24.46
N ASP A 245 -11.23 -1.82 -23.34
CA ASP A 245 -10.78 -2.30 -22.03
C ASP A 245 -11.94 -2.73 -21.12
N GLN A 246 -13.18 -2.74 -21.65
CA GLN A 246 -14.40 -3.14 -20.93
C GLN A 246 -14.24 -4.44 -20.13
N LYS A 247 -13.61 -5.46 -20.72
CA LYS A 247 -13.41 -6.75 -20.04
C LYS A 247 -12.56 -6.60 -18.79
N TRP A 248 -11.50 -5.79 -18.84
CA TRP A 248 -10.63 -5.53 -17.69
C TRP A 248 -11.34 -4.73 -16.59
N LEU A 249 -12.17 -3.76 -16.97
CA LEU A 249 -13.00 -3.00 -16.04
C LEU A 249 -14.04 -3.89 -15.35
N LEU A 250 -14.67 -4.79 -16.11
CA LEU A 250 -15.62 -5.76 -15.57
C LEU A 250 -14.91 -6.75 -14.63
N THR A 251 -13.72 -7.24 -14.98
CA THR A 251 -12.92 -8.09 -14.10
C THR A 251 -12.57 -7.38 -12.80
N ALA A 252 -12.12 -6.12 -12.85
CA ALA A 252 -11.83 -5.33 -11.65
C ALA A 252 -13.07 -5.20 -10.75
N THR A 253 -14.23 -4.90 -11.35
CA THR A 253 -15.52 -4.83 -10.65
C THR A 253 -15.90 -6.18 -10.02
N ALA A 254 -15.74 -7.27 -10.76
CA ALA A 254 -16.07 -8.61 -10.30
C ALA A 254 -15.17 -9.07 -9.14
N VAL A 255 -13.88 -8.75 -9.18
CA VAL A 255 -12.94 -9.06 -8.09
C VAL A 255 -13.39 -8.41 -6.79
N GLU A 256 -13.68 -7.09 -6.81
CA GLU A 256 -14.18 -6.36 -5.62
C GLU A 256 -15.53 -6.93 -5.13
N ALA A 257 -16.46 -7.23 -6.05
CA ALA A 257 -17.75 -7.79 -5.69
C ALA A 257 -17.63 -9.17 -5.03
N VAL A 258 -16.76 -10.04 -5.55
CA VAL A 258 -16.48 -11.36 -4.97
C VAL A 258 -15.87 -11.22 -3.58
N LEU A 259 -14.92 -10.29 -3.39
CA LEU A 259 -14.33 -10.02 -2.07
C LEU A 259 -15.37 -9.46 -1.08
N ALA A 260 -16.28 -8.60 -1.53
CA ALA A 260 -17.39 -8.10 -0.72
C ALA A 260 -18.32 -9.24 -0.26
N ILE A 261 -18.72 -10.13 -1.18
CA ILE A 261 -19.55 -11.30 -0.87
C ILE A 261 -18.82 -12.24 0.09
N ALA A 262 -17.56 -12.55 -0.17
CA ALA A 262 -16.75 -13.41 0.70
C ALA A 262 -16.65 -12.83 2.12
N ALA A 263 -16.44 -11.51 2.25
CA ALA A 263 -16.42 -10.83 3.54
C ALA A 263 -17.77 -10.90 4.27
N LEU A 264 -18.90 -10.78 3.56
CA LEU A 264 -20.25 -10.94 4.13
C LEU A 264 -20.53 -12.38 4.59
N LEU A 265 -20.17 -13.37 3.78
CA LEU A 265 -20.33 -14.78 4.13
C LEU A 265 -19.52 -15.14 5.38
N MET A 266 -18.29 -14.62 5.47
CA MET A 266 -17.47 -14.75 6.67
C MET A 266 -18.14 -14.04 7.86
N ALA A 267 -18.67 -12.82 7.68
CA ALA A 267 -19.36 -12.10 8.75
C ALA A 267 -20.57 -12.89 9.28
N ALA A 268 -21.39 -13.45 8.38
CA ALA A 268 -22.55 -14.28 8.73
C ALA A 268 -22.13 -15.49 9.57
N ARG A 269 -21.04 -16.18 9.18
CA ARG A 269 -20.49 -17.28 9.96
C ARG A 269 -20.06 -16.82 11.36
N TYR A 270 -19.38 -15.68 11.48
CA TYR A 270 -18.97 -15.15 12.79
C TYR A 270 -20.13 -14.72 13.69
N PHE A 271 -21.25 -14.26 13.12
CA PHE A 271 -22.47 -14.00 13.90
C PHE A 271 -23.10 -15.27 14.46
N GLN A 272 -22.95 -16.41 13.77
CA GLN A 272 -23.50 -17.70 14.20
C GLN A 272 -22.59 -18.44 15.19
N VAL A 273 -21.32 -18.06 15.32
CA VAL A 273 -20.39 -18.68 16.28
C VAL A 273 -20.69 -18.23 17.72
N ILE A 274 -21.06 -19.21 18.55
CA ILE A 274 -21.15 -19.19 20.03
C ILE A 274 -21.82 -17.91 20.58
N LEU A 275 -23.15 -17.90 20.61
CA LEU A 275 -23.98 -16.92 21.35
C LEU A 275 -23.58 -15.44 21.13
N GLY A 276 -23.05 -15.08 19.97
CA GLY A 276 -22.68 -13.70 19.63
C GLY A 276 -21.31 -13.22 20.14
N LEU A 277 -20.46 -14.11 20.69
CA LEU A 277 -19.07 -13.79 21.06
C LEU A 277 -18.23 -13.32 19.85
N GLY A 278 -18.58 -13.76 18.64
CA GLY A 278 -17.98 -13.30 17.38
C GLY A 278 -18.49 -11.95 16.85
N SER A 279 -19.47 -11.31 17.50
CA SER A 279 -20.18 -10.14 16.96
C SER A 279 -19.30 -8.92 16.71
N GLY A 280 -18.19 -8.77 17.45
CA GLY A 280 -17.21 -7.71 17.22
C GLY A 280 -16.47 -7.89 15.89
N TYR A 281 -15.99 -9.11 15.62
CA TYR A 281 -15.31 -9.44 14.35
C TYR A 281 -16.28 -9.44 13.18
N ALA A 282 -17.50 -9.92 13.38
CA ALA A 282 -18.54 -9.90 12.36
C ALA A 282 -18.85 -8.46 11.90
N ARG A 283 -18.93 -7.49 12.83
CA ARG A 283 -19.08 -6.05 12.50
C ARG A 283 -17.92 -5.50 11.67
N LEU A 284 -16.68 -5.88 11.97
CA LEU A 284 -15.51 -5.49 11.18
C LEU A 284 -15.50 -6.10 9.77
N LEU A 285 -15.99 -7.34 9.63
CA LEU A 285 -16.18 -7.98 8.32
C LEU A 285 -17.30 -7.33 7.50
N VAL A 286 -18.39 -6.90 8.14
CA VAL A 286 -19.44 -6.10 7.48
C VAL A 286 -18.87 -4.76 7.00
N ALA A 287 -18.07 -4.08 7.82
CA ALA A 287 -17.40 -2.84 7.40
C ALA A 287 -16.44 -3.08 6.22
N THR A 288 -15.66 -4.16 6.26
CA THR A 288 -14.79 -4.62 5.18
C THR A 288 -15.59 -4.86 3.89
N ALA A 289 -16.72 -5.56 3.97
CA ALA A 289 -17.58 -5.81 2.82
C ALA A 289 -18.15 -4.51 2.22
N ARG A 290 -18.53 -3.53 3.05
CA ARG A 290 -19.01 -2.23 2.57
C ARG A 290 -17.94 -1.47 1.81
N MET A 291 -16.67 -1.54 2.24
CA MET A 291 -15.57 -0.90 1.53
C MET A 291 -15.28 -1.58 0.18
N PHE A 292 -15.27 -2.92 0.12
CA PHE A 292 -15.16 -3.63 -1.16
C PHE A 292 -16.36 -3.34 -2.08
N LEU A 293 -17.58 -3.28 -1.54
CA LEU A 293 -18.76 -2.94 -2.32
C LEU A 293 -18.65 -1.51 -2.90
N MET A 294 -18.14 -0.55 -2.13
CA MET A 294 -17.86 0.81 -2.61
C MET A 294 -16.83 0.79 -3.76
N GLY A 295 -15.77 -0.02 -3.63
CA GLY A 295 -14.79 -0.25 -4.70
C GLY A 295 -15.42 -0.84 -5.97
N ALA A 296 -16.26 -1.87 -5.80
CA ALA A 296 -17.01 -2.49 -6.89
C ALA A 296 -17.94 -1.49 -7.59
N VAL A 297 -18.68 -0.67 -6.84
CA VAL A 297 -19.55 0.37 -7.40
C VAL A 297 -18.74 1.40 -8.18
N ALA A 298 -17.62 1.87 -7.62
CA ALA A 298 -16.76 2.83 -8.28
C ALA A 298 -16.18 2.28 -9.61
N ALA A 299 -15.67 1.05 -9.60
CA ALA A 299 -15.19 0.36 -10.80
C ALA A 299 -16.31 0.11 -11.81
N GLY A 300 -17.51 -0.28 -11.34
CA GLY A 300 -18.70 -0.50 -12.16
C GLY A 300 -19.22 0.77 -12.83
N CYS A 301 -19.19 1.91 -12.14
CA CYS A 301 -19.49 3.21 -12.74
C CYS A 301 -18.48 3.55 -13.86
N VAL A 302 -17.19 3.30 -13.64
CA VAL A 302 -16.16 3.51 -14.67
C VAL A 302 -16.37 2.58 -15.86
N PHE A 303 -16.74 1.32 -15.62
CA PHE A 303 -17.16 0.37 -16.64
C PHE A 303 -18.33 0.91 -17.47
N ALA A 304 -19.41 1.38 -16.83
CA ALA A 304 -20.58 1.91 -17.52
C ALA A 304 -20.23 3.13 -18.39
N VAL A 305 -19.41 4.06 -17.88
CA VAL A 305 -18.91 5.22 -18.65
C VAL A 305 -18.08 4.76 -19.86
N ALA A 306 -17.21 3.76 -19.68
CA ALA A 306 -16.41 3.22 -20.77
C ALA A 306 -17.26 2.46 -21.80
N ALA A 307 -18.27 1.72 -21.35
CA ALA A 307 -19.17 0.94 -22.20
C ALA A 307 -20.07 1.83 -23.05
N ALA A 308 -20.51 2.96 -22.51
CA ALA A 308 -21.22 4.01 -23.25
C ALA A 308 -20.31 4.79 -24.23
N GLY A 309 -19.02 4.47 -24.31
CA GLY A 309 -18.06 5.17 -25.18
C GLY A 309 -17.72 6.59 -24.73
N LEU A 310 -18.15 6.99 -23.53
CA LEU A 310 -17.94 8.34 -23.00
C LEU A 310 -16.49 8.54 -22.54
N ARG A 311 -15.87 9.64 -22.99
CA ARG A 311 -14.46 9.99 -22.68
C ARG A 311 -14.33 10.94 -21.49
N LEU A 312 -15.05 10.67 -20.40
CA LEU A 312 -15.08 11.52 -19.20
C LEU A 312 -13.98 11.14 -18.21
N ALA A 313 -12.71 11.40 -18.56
CA ALA A 313 -11.55 11.04 -17.73
C ALA A 313 -11.58 11.69 -16.33
N TRP A 314 -12.08 12.93 -16.23
CA TRP A 314 -12.22 13.64 -14.96
C TRP A 314 -13.23 12.94 -14.03
N LEU A 315 -14.37 12.48 -14.56
CA LEU A 315 -15.42 11.81 -13.81
C LEU A 315 -14.91 10.48 -13.25
N ARG A 316 -14.21 9.70 -14.09
CA ARG A 316 -13.60 8.44 -13.65
C ARG A 316 -12.57 8.65 -12.55
N THR A 317 -11.75 9.69 -12.68
CA THR A 317 -10.76 10.05 -11.66
C THR A 317 -11.45 10.50 -10.37
N ALA A 318 -12.53 11.27 -10.45
CA ALA A 318 -13.29 11.73 -9.29
C ALA A 318 -13.97 10.57 -8.56
N VAL A 319 -14.65 9.68 -9.29
CA VAL A 319 -15.35 8.51 -8.72
C VAL A 319 -14.35 7.56 -8.04
N LEU A 320 -13.28 7.17 -8.73
CA LEU A 320 -12.24 6.30 -8.16
C LEU A 320 -11.52 7.00 -7.01
N GLY A 321 -11.16 8.27 -7.19
CA GLY A 321 -10.47 9.08 -6.18
C GLY A 321 -11.29 9.24 -4.90
N ALA A 322 -12.61 9.46 -5.01
CA ALA A 322 -13.49 9.56 -3.85
C ALA A 322 -13.58 8.23 -3.09
N ALA A 323 -13.80 7.10 -3.78
CA ALA A 323 -13.85 5.79 -3.15
C ALA A 323 -12.52 5.45 -2.43
N LEU A 324 -11.39 5.71 -3.09
CA LEU A 324 -10.05 5.52 -2.52
C LEU A 324 -9.79 6.44 -1.32
N ALA A 325 -10.21 7.70 -1.40
CA ALA A 325 -10.05 8.64 -0.29
C ALA A 325 -10.86 8.18 0.92
N VAL A 326 -12.13 7.80 0.76
CA VAL A 326 -12.95 7.31 1.87
C VAL A 326 -12.29 6.08 2.52
N ASP A 327 -11.87 5.11 1.71
CA ASP A 327 -11.24 3.89 2.20
C ASP A 327 -9.94 4.15 2.96
N ILE A 328 -9.03 4.95 2.38
CA ILE A 328 -7.75 5.30 3.02
C ILE A 328 -7.98 6.12 4.29
N PHE A 329 -8.86 7.13 4.29
CA PHE A 329 -9.09 7.99 5.45
C PHE A 329 -9.71 7.21 6.61
N VAL A 330 -10.77 6.45 6.35
CA VAL A 330 -11.46 5.66 7.38
C VAL A 330 -10.56 4.53 7.86
N GLY A 331 -9.91 3.81 6.95
CA GLY A 331 -9.04 2.71 7.29
C GLY A 331 -7.79 3.15 8.05
N ALA A 332 -7.08 4.18 7.59
CA ALA A 332 -5.90 4.70 8.28
C ALA A 332 -6.24 5.18 9.68
N LYS A 333 -7.33 5.95 9.81
CA LYS A 333 -7.81 6.44 11.10
C LYS A 333 -8.13 5.29 12.04
N PHE A 334 -8.89 4.30 11.59
CA PHE A 334 -9.20 3.13 12.39
C PHE A 334 -7.95 2.38 12.88
N ILE A 335 -6.93 2.25 12.03
CA ILE A 335 -5.68 1.57 12.36
C ILE A 335 -4.90 2.36 13.42
N VAL A 336 -4.75 3.67 13.24
CA VAL A 336 -4.03 4.52 14.19
C VAL A 336 -4.76 4.57 15.54
N ASP A 337 -6.09 4.75 15.53
CA ASP A 337 -6.93 4.73 16.73
C ASP A 337 -6.93 3.35 17.43
N SER A 338 -6.52 2.28 16.75
CA SER A 338 -6.38 0.95 17.34
C SER A 338 -4.97 0.64 17.84
N ILE A 339 -3.99 1.51 17.57
CA ILE A 339 -2.58 1.31 17.92
C ILE A 339 -2.13 2.28 19.00
N LEU A 340 -2.55 3.54 18.91
CA LEU A 340 -2.21 4.61 19.86
C LEU A 340 -3.28 4.71 20.94
#